data_AF-A0A852W422-F1
#
_entry.id   AF-A0A852W422-F1
#
_cell.length_a   1.000
_cell.length_b   1.000
_cell.length_c   1.000
_cell.angle_alpha   90.00
_cell.angle_beta   90.00
_cell.angle_gamma   90.00
#
_symmetry.space_group_name_H-M   'P 1'
#
loop_
_entity.id
_entity.type
_entity.pdbx_description
1 polymer ?
#
loop_
_entity_poly.entity_id
_entity_poly.type
_entity_poly.pdbx_seq_one_letter_code
_entity_poly.pdbx_strand_id
1 'polypeptide(L)'
;MGGLSTRALAWIAAVMAVVFLGAVWAAGSGPSAGPPAATGSVRLGPDPGQDVAGYLAGLPATLPAPGVSVPALVQFTRPLAPSDAAAAGSGTTTTTAVFRVPFDRVQTALRFEPVTGTGDPSAALGVARERAAYAAEADADRATRDGGGAATPEARAALTRRAAVAAAERRALADPGCACVVALVVTADRAGLEALAARPGVRGVQAAPAGTSAPELALSPLLPEQTTTASPPPDDGPVP
;
A
#
# COMPACT_ATOMS: atom_id res chain seq x y z
N MET A 1 -23.53 16.03 -56.15
CA MET A 1 -22.87 15.97 -54.83
C MET A 1 -21.88 17.12 -54.75
N GLY A 2 -22.24 18.23 -54.10
CA GLY A 2 -21.43 19.44 -54.06
C GLY A 2 -20.21 19.26 -53.16
N GLY A 3 -19.01 19.47 -53.71
CA GLY A 3 -17.76 19.41 -52.95
C GLY A 3 -17.72 20.52 -51.90
N LEU A 4 -17.45 20.16 -50.64
CA LEU A 4 -17.21 21.15 -49.60
C LEU A 4 -16.01 22.00 -50.00
N SER A 5 -16.18 23.32 -50.01
CA SER A 5 -15.08 24.24 -50.32
C SER A 5 -13.91 24.04 -49.35
N THR A 6 -12.69 24.21 -49.83
CA THR A 6 -11.44 24.08 -49.04
C THR A 6 -11.47 24.90 -47.74
N ARG A 7 -12.24 25.99 -47.72
CA ARG A 7 -12.46 26.84 -46.54
C ARG A 7 -13.36 26.18 -45.48
N ALA A 8 -14.38 25.43 -45.89
CA ALA A 8 -15.21 24.66 -44.98
C ALA A 8 -14.44 23.50 -44.36
N LEU A 9 -13.57 22.84 -45.15
CA LEU A 9 -12.72 21.76 -44.66
C LEU A 9 -11.67 22.28 -43.66
N ALA A 10 -11.06 23.43 -43.94
CA ALA A 10 -10.09 24.06 -43.04
C ALA A 10 -10.74 24.49 -41.72
N TRP A 11 -11.99 24.99 -41.76
CA TRP A 11 -12.72 25.37 -40.56
C TRP A 11 -13.09 24.16 -39.69
N ILE A 12 -13.55 23.06 -40.31
CA ILE A 12 -13.84 21.81 -39.59
C ILE A 12 -12.57 21.24 -38.95
N ALA A 13 -11.44 21.25 -39.67
CA ALA A 13 -10.16 20.78 -39.14
C ALA A 13 -9.69 21.61 -37.93
N ALA A 14 -9.87 22.94 -37.98
CA ALA A 14 -9.54 23.83 -36.87
C ALA A 14 -10.42 23.56 -35.63
N VAL A 15 -11.72 23.37 -35.81
CA VAL A 15 -12.64 23.04 -34.71
C VAL A 15 -12.27 21.69 -34.10
N MET A 16 -11.99 20.68 -34.92
CA MET A 16 -11.57 19.35 -34.45
C MET A 16 -10.26 19.42 -33.67
N ALA A 17 -9.29 20.23 -34.12
CA ALA A 17 -8.03 20.41 -33.40
C ALA A 17 -8.23 21.06 -32.03
N VAL A 18 -9.11 22.06 -31.92
CA VAL A 18 -9.44 22.71 -30.63
C VAL A 18 -10.15 21.75 -29.69
N VAL A 19 -11.11 20.96 -30.19
CA VAL A 19 -11.78 19.92 -29.40
C VAL A 19 -10.80 18.86 -28.92
N PHE A 20 -9.86 18.45 -29.78
CA PHE A 20 -8.83 17.46 -29.43
C PHE A 20 -7.86 18.01 -28.38
N LEU A 21 -7.41 19.25 -28.54
CA LEU A 21 -6.56 19.93 -27.56
C LEU A 21 -7.28 20.11 -26.21
N GLY A 22 -8.56 20.45 -26.21
CA GLY A 22 -9.38 20.53 -25.00
C GLY A 22 -9.53 19.19 -24.30
N ALA A 23 -9.77 18.11 -25.05
CA ALA A 23 -9.90 16.75 -24.51
C ALA A 23 -8.56 16.24 -23.93
N VAL A 24 -7.44 16.50 -24.59
CA VAL A 24 -6.10 16.15 -24.11
C VAL A 24 -5.74 16.94 -22.86
N TRP A 25 -6.09 18.23 -22.81
CA TRP A 25 -5.85 19.06 -21.63
C TRP A 25 -6.69 18.61 -20.44
N ALA A 26 -7.97 18.28 -20.65
CA ALA A 26 -8.85 17.72 -19.62
C ALA A 26 -8.39 16.33 -19.13
N ALA A 27 -7.87 15.49 -20.03
CA ALA A 27 -7.33 14.18 -19.66
C ALA A 27 -5.97 14.27 -18.93
N GLY A 28 -5.15 15.28 -19.24
CA GLY A 28 -3.84 15.51 -18.63
C GLY A 28 -3.86 16.30 -17.32
N SER A 29 -4.95 16.98 -17.00
CA SER A 29 -5.15 17.74 -15.75
C SER A 29 -5.98 16.99 -14.70
N GLY A 30 -6.42 15.76 -15.02
CA GLY A 30 -7.02 14.86 -14.03
C GLY A 30 -6.00 14.47 -12.96
N PRO A 31 -6.43 14.29 -11.69
CA PRO A 31 -5.55 13.81 -10.63
C PRO A 31 -4.90 12.50 -11.09
N SER A 32 -3.56 12.42 -11.02
CA SER A 32 -2.86 11.15 -11.20
C SER A 32 -3.50 10.15 -10.23
N ALA A 33 -4.05 9.05 -10.77
CA ALA A 33 -4.56 7.98 -9.93
C ALA A 33 -3.41 7.53 -9.04
N GLY A 34 -3.48 7.90 -7.76
CA GLY A 34 -2.57 7.43 -6.74
C GLY A 34 -2.69 5.91 -6.58
N PRO A 35 -2.00 5.33 -5.58
CA PRO A 35 -2.22 3.94 -5.21
C PRO A 35 -3.74 3.66 -5.14
N PRO A 36 -4.21 2.47 -5.57
CA PRO A 36 -5.63 2.16 -5.56
C PRO A 36 -6.22 2.59 -4.22
N ALA A 37 -7.22 3.46 -4.28
CA ALA A 37 -7.94 3.87 -3.08
C ALA A 37 -8.39 2.60 -2.38
N ALA A 38 -8.14 2.54 -1.08
CA ALA A 38 -8.54 1.42 -0.27
C ALA A 38 -10.04 1.20 -0.49
N THR A 39 -10.41 0.07 -1.12
CA THR A 39 -11.79 -0.18 -1.58
C THR A 39 -12.75 -0.45 -0.43
N GLY A 40 -12.22 -0.61 0.78
CA GLY A 40 -12.97 -0.76 2.01
C GLY A 40 -13.59 0.55 2.50
N SER A 41 -14.78 0.46 3.08
CA SER A 41 -15.46 1.59 3.73
C SER A 41 -14.89 1.90 5.11
N VAL A 42 -14.19 0.95 5.75
CA VAL A 42 -13.70 1.05 7.13
C VAL A 42 -12.19 1.25 7.14
N ARG A 43 -11.75 2.47 7.44
CA ARG A 43 -10.34 2.83 7.46
C ARG A 43 -9.65 2.36 8.74
N LEU A 44 -8.55 1.63 8.61
CA LEU A 44 -7.61 1.34 9.70
C LEU A 44 -6.24 1.91 9.34
N GLY A 45 -5.65 2.67 10.27
CA GLY A 45 -4.43 3.44 10.11
C GLY A 45 -4.65 4.95 10.29
N PRO A 46 -3.57 5.73 10.52
CA PRO A 46 -3.65 7.17 10.71
C PRO A 46 -4.07 7.90 9.43
N ASP A 47 -4.75 9.04 9.60
CA ASP A 47 -5.05 9.94 8.49
C ASP A 47 -3.78 10.56 7.90
N PRO A 48 -3.76 10.92 6.60
CA PRO A 48 -2.60 11.56 5.99
C PRO A 48 -2.19 12.83 6.74
N GLY A 49 -0.93 12.86 7.20
CA GLY A 49 -0.38 13.98 7.96
C GLY A 49 -0.83 14.07 9.41
N GLN A 50 -1.60 13.10 9.92
CA GLN A 50 -2.00 13.05 11.33
C GLN A 50 -0.78 12.98 12.26
N ASP A 51 -0.88 13.64 13.41
CA ASP A 51 0.10 13.49 14.49
C ASP A 51 0.11 12.05 15.02
N VAL A 52 1.30 11.47 15.06
CA VAL A 52 1.49 10.06 15.38
C VAL A 52 1.19 9.78 16.85
N ALA A 53 1.60 10.67 17.75
CA ALA A 53 1.37 10.48 19.18
C ALA A 53 -0.14 10.51 19.49
N GLY A 54 -0.87 11.47 18.91
CA GLY A 54 -2.32 11.56 19.02
C GLY A 54 -3.04 10.35 18.44
N TYR A 55 -2.62 9.87 17.27
CA TYR A 55 -3.15 8.63 16.69
C TYR A 55 -2.98 7.43 17.63
N LEU A 56 -1.75 7.20 18.13
CA LEU A 56 -1.45 6.07 19.01
C LEU A 56 -2.20 6.16 20.35
N ALA A 57 -2.34 7.35 20.91
CA ALA A 57 -3.08 7.58 22.16
C ALA A 57 -4.59 7.27 22.03
N GLY A 58 -5.15 7.37 20.82
CA GLY A 58 -6.55 7.04 20.54
C GLY A 58 -6.84 5.55 20.38
N LEU A 59 -5.83 4.72 20.14
CA LEU A 59 -6.01 3.30 19.84
C LEU A 59 -6.71 2.48 20.94
N PRO A 60 -6.45 2.66 22.24
CA PRO A 60 -7.14 1.91 23.29
C PRO A 60 -8.66 2.09 23.27
N ALA A 61 -9.16 3.24 22.79
CA ALA A 61 -10.59 3.50 22.68
C ALA A 61 -11.27 2.74 21.52
N THR A 62 -10.49 2.15 20.61
CA THR A 62 -11.01 1.36 19.48
C THR A 62 -11.31 -0.09 19.86
N LEU A 63 -10.80 -0.56 21.01
CA LEU A 63 -10.94 -1.97 21.42
C LEU A 63 -12.41 -2.37 21.54
N PRO A 64 -12.77 -3.60 21.10
CA PRO A 64 -14.15 -4.06 21.12
C PRO A 64 -14.62 -4.32 22.56
N ALA A 65 -15.94 -4.53 22.71
CA ALA A 65 -16.48 -5.08 23.95
C ALA A 65 -15.88 -6.47 24.26
N PRO A 66 -15.75 -6.87 25.54
CA PRO A 66 -15.26 -8.19 25.91
C PRO A 66 -16.02 -9.33 25.20
N GLY A 67 -15.30 -10.33 24.71
CA GLY A 67 -15.86 -11.48 23.99
C GLY A 67 -16.28 -11.22 22.54
N VAL A 68 -16.24 -9.97 22.06
CA VAL A 68 -16.51 -9.65 20.65
C VAL A 68 -15.20 -9.72 19.87
N SER A 69 -15.13 -10.66 18.92
CA SER A 69 -14.00 -10.78 17.99
C SER A 69 -14.18 -9.85 16.80
N VAL A 70 -13.15 -9.08 16.47
CA VAL A 70 -13.14 -8.13 15.35
C VAL A 70 -11.81 -8.20 14.60
N PRO A 71 -11.76 -7.81 13.32
CA PRO A 71 -10.48 -7.58 12.67
C PRO A 71 -9.77 -6.37 13.28
N ALA A 72 -8.46 -6.42 13.37
CA ALA A 72 -7.63 -5.35 13.89
C ALA A 72 -6.32 -5.22 13.11
N LEU A 73 -5.87 -3.97 12.95
CA LEU A 73 -4.57 -3.64 12.36
C LEU A 73 -3.52 -3.57 13.45
N VAL A 74 -2.54 -4.46 13.39
CA VAL A 74 -1.35 -4.52 14.26
C VAL A 74 -0.18 -3.90 13.51
N GLN A 75 0.39 -2.83 14.06
CA GLN A 75 1.46 -2.06 13.44
C GLN A 75 2.76 -2.26 14.22
N PHE A 76 3.89 -2.37 13.52
CA PHE A 76 5.18 -2.63 14.15
C PHE A 76 6.07 -1.39 14.25
N THR A 77 6.95 -1.38 15.24
CA THR A 77 7.95 -0.32 15.47
C THR A 77 9.10 -0.37 14.48
N ARG A 78 9.34 -1.54 13.89
CA ARG A 78 10.34 -1.80 12.85
C ARG A 78 9.79 -2.87 11.90
N PRO A 79 10.28 -2.96 10.66
CA PRO A 79 9.98 -4.09 9.79
C PRO A 79 10.44 -5.41 10.43
N LEU A 80 9.62 -6.45 10.30
CA LEU A 80 9.87 -7.79 10.84
C LEU A 80 10.06 -8.80 9.72
N ALA A 81 10.88 -9.82 9.98
CA ALA A 81 10.94 -11.02 9.15
C ALA A 81 9.65 -11.85 9.33
N PRO A 82 9.27 -12.72 8.38
CA PRO A 82 8.06 -13.54 8.49
C PRO A 82 7.96 -14.36 9.79
N SER A 83 9.06 -14.93 10.27
CA SER A 83 9.10 -15.68 11.54
C SER A 83 8.80 -14.81 12.76
N ASP A 84 9.39 -13.61 12.79
CA ASP A 84 9.20 -12.65 13.89
C ASP A 84 7.78 -12.08 13.87
N ALA A 85 7.23 -11.82 12.68
CA ALA A 85 5.85 -11.40 12.51
C ALA A 85 4.85 -12.48 12.95
N ALA A 86 5.10 -13.76 12.61
CA ALA A 86 4.31 -14.89 13.11
C ALA A 86 4.31 -14.96 14.64
N ALA A 87 5.49 -14.81 15.27
CA ALA A 87 5.60 -14.77 16.72
C ALA A 87 4.85 -13.58 17.33
N ALA A 88 4.96 -12.40 16.70
CA ALA A 88 4.28 -11.18 17.13
C ALA A 88 2.75 -11.26 16.98
N GLY A 89 2.22 -12.02 16.02
CA GLY A 89 0.78 -12.28 15.83
C GLY A 89 0.24 -13.52 16.57
N SER A 90 1.09 -14.28 17.26
CA SER A 90 0.70 -15.55 17.90
C SER A 90 -0.50 -15.40 18.86
N GLY A 91 -1.36 -16.42 18.92
CA GLY A 91 -2.60 -16.38 19.71
C GLY A 91 -3.77 -15.66 19.03
N THR A 92 -3.59 -15.22 17.78
CA THR A 92 -4.65 -14.63 16.94
C THR A 92 -4.64 -15.25 15.55
N THR A 93 -5.73 -15.06 14.80
CA THR A 93 -5.79 -15.50 13.40
C THR A 93 -5.34 -14.35 12.50
N THR A 94 -4.15 -14.47 11.90
CA THR A 94 -3.67 -13.50 10.91
C THR A 94 -4.38 -13.71 9.57
N THR A 95 -4.99 -12.66 9.02
CA THR A 95 -5.76 -12.71 7.78
C THR A 95 -5.05 -12.00 6.62
N THR A 96 -4.28 -10.96 6.92
CA THR A 96 -3.51 -10.18 5.93
C THR A 96 -2.17 -9.80 6.50
N ALA A 97 -1.12 -9.87 5.70
CA ALA A 97 0.19 -9.33 6.01
C ALA A 97 0.47 -8.13 5.11
N VAL A 98 0.96 -7.04 5.70
CA VAL A 98 1.36 -5.86 4.94
C VAL A 98 2.87 -5.82 4.84
N PHE A 99 3.38 -5.95 3.61
CA PHE A 99 4.79 -5.87 3.30
C PHE A 99 5.17 -4.48 2.78
N ARG A 100 6.36 -4.02 3.14
CA ARG A 100 7.06 -2.90 2.52
C ARG A 100 8.54 -3.14 2.67
N VAL A 101 9.29 -3.01 1.57
CA VAL A 101 10.75 -3.13 1.63
C VAL A 101 11.33 -1.80 2.12
N PRO A 102 12.10 -1.77 3.21
CA PRO A 102 12.69 -0.55 3.72
C PRO A 102 13.93 -0.18 2.90
N PHE A 103 13.83 0.85 2.08
CA PHE A 103 14.95 1.48 1.40
C PHE A 103 15.13 2.91 1.90
N ASP A 104 16.37 3.32 2.11
CA ASP A 104 16.67 4.66 2.61
C ASP A 104 16.23 5.73 1.62
N ARG A 105 15.32 6.60 2.06
CA ARG A 105 14.75 7.71 1.27
C ARG A 105 14.18 7.28 -0.09
N VAL A 106 13.69 6.05 -0.22
CA VAL A 106 13.00 5.56 -1.41
C VAL A 106 11.58 5.12 -1.03
N GLN A 107 10.59 5.62 -1.75
CA GLN A 107 9.21 5.18 -1.58
C GLN A 107 8.99 3.83 -2.27
N THR A 108 8.87 2.78 -1.46
CA THR A 108 8.48 1.43 -1.86
C THR A 108 6.98 1.21 -1.68
N ALA A 109 6.43 0.27 -2.44
CA ALA A 109 5.01 -0.04 -2.42
C ALA A 109 4.62 -0.82 -1.16
N LEU A 110 3.43 -0.51 -0.63
CA LEU A 110 2.77 -1.38 0.35
C LEU A 110 2.10 -2.55 -0.39
N ARG A 111 2.37 -3.77 0.05
CA ARG A 111 1.80 -5.00 -0.50
C ARG A 111 0.90 -5.65 0.54
N PHE A 112 -0.38 -5.77 0.23
CA PHE A 112 -1.40 -6.31 1.14
C PHE A 112 -1.72 -7.73 0.72
N GLU A 113 -1.10 -8.70 1.40
CA GLU A 113 -1.15 -10.08 0.98
C GLU A 113 -2.02 -10.92 1.93
N PRO A 114 -3.05 -11.62 1.42
CA PRO A 114 -3.83 -12.54 2.23
C PRO A 114 -2.95 -13.63 2.83
N VAL A 115 -3.08 -13.87 4.13
CA VAL A 115 -2.43 -15.00 4.80
C VAL A 115 -3.40 -16.17 4.76
N THR A 116 -3.06 -17.17 3.97
CA THR A 116 -3.92 -18.33 3.69
C THR A 116 -3.23 -19.61 4.14
N GLY A 117 -3.98 -20.52 4.73
CA GLY A 117 -3.48 -21.83 5.16
C GLY A 117 -3.82 -22.11 6.62
N THR A 118 -3.84 -23.38 6.98
CA THR A 118 -4.17 -23.87 8.34
C THR A 118 -2.96 -24.48 9.06
N GLY A 119 -1.75 -24.18 8.58
CA GLY A 119 -0.48 -24.73 9.06
C GLY A 119 0.36 -23.75 9.85
N ASP A 120 1.68 -23.92 9.78
CA ASP A 120 2.64 -23.01 10.42
C ASP A 120 2.45 -21.56 9.96
N PRO A 121 2.15 -20.62 10.88
CA PRO A 121 1.99 -19.20 10.56
C PRO A 121 3.23 -18.59 9.88
N SER A 122 4.44 -19.07 10.22
CA SER A 122 5.68 -18.56 9.62
C SER A 122 5.78 -18.94 8.15
N ALA A 123 5.44 -20.19 7.80
CA ALA A 123 5.36 -20.66 6.43
C ALA A 123 4.26 -19.93 5.63
N ALA A 124 3.09 -19.71 6.23
CA ALA A 124 2.00 -18.97 5.58
C ALA A 124 2.38 -17.52 5.25
N LEU A 125 3.12 -16.85 6.15
CA LEU A 125 3.71 -15.53 5.87
C LEU A 125 4.82 -15.58 4.82
N GLY A 126 5.59 -16.68 4.76
CA GLY A 126 6.55 -16.93 3.68
C GLY A 126 5.88 -16.97 2.30
N VAL A 127 4.76 -17.69 2.18
CA VAL A 127 3.96 -17.73 0.94
C VAL A 127 3.38 -16.35 0.60
N ALA A 128 2.89 -15.61 1.60
CA ALA A 128 2.42 -14.24 1.39
C ALA A 128 3.56 -13.32 0.89
N ARG A 129 4.77 -13.44 1.44
CA ARG A 129 5.95 -12.71 0.96
C ARG A 129 6.28 -13.02 -0.49
N GLU A 130 6.23 -14.29 -0.89
CA GLU A 130 6.46 -14.70 -2.27
C GLU A 130 5.44 -14.06 -3.23
N ARG A 131 4.16 -13.98 -2.83
CA ARG A 131 3.13 -13.26 -3.60
C ARG A 131 3.43 -11.77 -3.71
N ALA A 132 3.84 -11.12 -2.62
CA ALA A 132 4.31 -9.73 -2.67
C ALA A 132 5.50 -9.56 -3.63
N ALA A 133 6.42 -10.52 -3.67
CA ALA A 133 7.54 -10.53 -4.61
C ALA A 133 7.03 -10.57 -6.06
N TYR A 134 6.17 -11.54 -6.41
CA TYR A 134 5.57 -11.60 -7.75
C TYR A 134 4.81 -10.33 -8.15
N ALA A 135 4.12 -9.69 -7.19
CA ALA A 135 3.46 -8.40 -7.45
C ALA A 135 4.47 -7.27 -7.75
N ALA A 136 5.61 -7.23 -7.05
CA ALA A 136 6.68 -6.28 -7.33
C ALA A 136 7.30 -6.50 -8.73
N GLU A 137 7.47 -7.75 -9.13
CA GLU A 137 7.94 -8.10 -10.49
C GLU A 137 6.94 -7.62 -11.57
N ALA A 138 5.65 -7.89 -11.38
CA ALA A 138 4.61 -7.44 -12.30
C ALA A 138 4.54 -5.89 -12.41
N ASP A 139 4.83 -5.18 -11.33
CA ASP A 139 4.92 -3.72 -11.34
C ASP A 139 6.15 -3.20 -12.08
N ALA A 140 7.29 -3.86 -11.93
CA ALA A 140 8.51 -3.54 -12.68
C ALA A 140 8.29 -3.71 -14.20
N ASP A 141 7.66 -4.83 -14.60
CA ASP A 141 7.31 -5.10 -15.99
C ASP A 141 6.32 -4.07 -16.54
N ARG A 142 5.31 -3.68 -15.75
CA ARG A 142 4.33 -2.66 -16.15
C ARG A 142 5.00 -1.31 -16.35
N ALA A 143 5.80 -0.86 -15.38
CA ALA A 143 6.49 0.42 -15.46
C ALA A 143 7.48 0.45 -16.64
N THR A 144 8.16 -0.66 -16.93
CA THR A 144 9.06 -0.79 -18.10
C THR A 144 8.30 -0.68 -19.41
N ARG A 145 7.19 -1.42 -19.56
CA ARG A 145 6.33 -1.35 -20.75
C ARG A 145 5.77 0.05 -20.97
N ASP A 146 5.25 0.68 -19.91
CA ASP A 146 4.69 2.03 -19.97
C ASP A 146 5.76 3.08 -20.29
N GLY A 147 6.99 2.89 -19.81
CA GLY A 147 8.14 3.76 -20.10
C GLY A 147 8.50 3.83 -21.58
N GLY A 148 8.28 2.74 -22.33
CA GLY A 148 8.42 2.70 -23.79
C GLY A 148 7.42 3.60 -24.52
N GLY A 149 6.24 3.82 -23.93
CA GLY A 149 5.16 4.66 -24.46
C GLY A 149 5.10 6.09 -23.90
N ALA A 150 6.04 6.48 -23.04
CA ALA A 150 5.99 7.76 -22.33
C ALA A 150 6.08 8.98 -23.28
N ALA A 151 5.13 9.92 -23.15
CA ALA A 151 5.03 11.09 -24.02
C ALA A 151 6.15 12.13 -23.80
N THR A 152 6.69 12.22 -22.58
CA THR A 152 7.74 13.20 -22.24
C THR A 152 8.97 12.53 -21.63
N PRO A 153 10.15 13.18 -21.69
CA PRO A 153 11.35 12.69 -21.02
C PRO A 153 11.18 12.52 -19.51
N GLU A 154 10.48 13.43 -18.84
CA GLU A 154 10.24 13.40 -17.40
C GLU A 154 9.35 12.21 -17.01
N ALA A 155 8.28 11.97 -17.78
CA ALA A 155 7.42 10.80 -17.59
C ALA A 155 8.21 9.50 -17.78
N ARG A 156 9.08 9.43 -18.79
CA ARG A 156 9.97 8.29 -19.02
C ARG A 156 10.93 8.08 -17.86
N ALA A 157 11.55 9.14 -17.36
CA ALA A 157 12.46 9.08 -16.22
C ALA A 157 11.75 8.59 -14.95
N ALA A 158 10.54 9.10 -14.66
CA ALA A 158 9.74 8.66 -13.54
C ALA A 158 9.36 7.17 -13.64
N LEU A 159 8.93 6.71 -14.82
CA LEU A 159 8.61 5.29 -15.05
C LEU A 159 9.85 4.39 -14.96
N THR A 160 11.00 4.86 -15.46
CA THR A 160 12.28 4.15 -15.33
C THR A 160 12.66 4.00 -13.85
N ARG A 161 12.53 5.05 -13.05
CA ARG A 161 12.75 4.99 -11.59
C ARG A 161 11.79 4.00 -10.93
N ARG A 162 10.49 4.08 -11.23
CA ARG A 162 9.48 3.14 -10.70
C ARG A 162 9.82 1.69 -11.03
N ALA A 163 10.22 1.40 -12.27
CA ALA A 163 10.65 0.07 -12.68
C ALA A 163 11.87 -0.41 -11.88
N ALA A 164 12.87 0.46 -11.68
CA ALA A 164 14.06 0.15 -10.89
C ALA A 164 13.71 -0.13 -9.42
N VAL A 165 12.85 0.67 -8.81
CA VAL A 165 12.39 0.48 -7.41
C VAL A 165 11.66 -0.85 -7.27
N ALA A 166 10.69 -1.13 -8.14
CA ALA A 166 9.93 -2.37 -8.11
C ALA A 166 10.82 -3.62 -8.32
N ALA A 167 11.84 -3.52 -9.19
CA ALA A 167 12.83 -4.59 -9.36
C ALA A 167 13.73 -4.77 -8.12
N ALA A 168 14.07 -3.69 -7.42
CA ALA A 168 14.80 -3.76 -6.15
C ALA A 168 13.95 -4.38 -5.03
N GLU A 169 12.67 -3.99 -4.94
CA GLU A 169 11.71 -4.59 -4.02
C GLU A 169 11.57 -6.09 -4.25
N ARG A 170 11.45 -6.52 -5.52
CA ARG A 170 11.38 -7.93 -5.90
C ARG A 170 12.60 -8.73 -5.41
N ARG A 171 13.80 -8.17 -5.58
CA ARG A 171 15.06 -8.79 -5.14
C ARG A 171 15.09 -8.95 -3.62
N ALA A 172 14.69 -7.91 -2.87
CA ALA A 172 14.63 -7.98 -1.42
C ALA A 172 13.59 -9.00 -0.92
N LEU A 173 12.37 -8.99 -1.49
CA LEU A 173 11.29 -9.92 -1.11
C LEU A 173 11.59 -11.39 -1.46
N ALA A 174 12.52 -11.64 -2.38
CA ALA A 174 13.00 -12.98 -2.68
C ALA A 174 13.77 -13.61 -1.52
N ASP A 175 14.37 -12.81 -0.63
CA ASP A 175 15.07 -13.29 0.55
C ASP A 175 14.07 -13.80 1.61
N PRO A 176 14.17 -15.08 2.03
CA PRO A 176 13.36 -15.61 3.11
C PRO A 176 13.40 -14.80 4.41
N GLY A 177 14.54 -14.17 4.70
CA GLY A 177 14.80 -13.36 5.89
C GLY A 177 14.45 -11.88 5.76
N CYS A 178 13.84 -11.43 4.65
CA CYS A 178 13.47 -10.02 4.41
C CYS A 178 12.68 -9.47 5.61
N ALA A 179 13.29 -8.53 6.34
CA ALA A 179 12.60 -7.75 7.37
C ALA A 179 11.69 -6.72 6.70
N CYS A 180 10.54 -7.19 6.23
CA CYS A 180 9.71 -6.46 5.27
C CYS A 180 8.23 -6.47 5.66
N VAL A 181 7.84 -7.16 6.74
CA VAL A 181 6.48 -7.08 7.31
C VAL A 181 6.38 -5.84 8.19
N VAL A 182 5.50 -4.90 7.84
CA VAL A 182 5.30 -3.65 8.60
C VAL A 182 4.02 -3.64 9.42
N ALA A 183 3.03 -4.47 9.04
CA ALA A 183 1.80 -4.63 9.79
C ALA A 183 1.15 -5.99 9.52
N LEU A 184 0.27 -6.42 10.41
CA LEU A 184 -0.63 -7.55 10.23
C LEU A 184 -2.08 -7.10 10.42
N VAL A 185 -3.01 -7.76 9.72
CA VAL A 185 -4.42 -7.78 10.10
C VAL A 185 -4.69 -9.10 10.78
N VAL A 186 -5.26 -9.03 11.98
CA VAL A 186 -5.59 -10.19 12.80
C VAL A 186 -7.06 -10.15 13.19
N THR A 187 -7.64 -11.31 13.50
CA THR A 187 -8.94 -11.40 14.15
C THR A 187 -8.75 -11.91 15.57
N ALA A 188 -9.21 -11.13 16.54
CA ALA A 188 -9.17 -11.48 17.97
C ALA A 188 -10.23 -10.70 18.77
N ASP A 189 -10.47 -11.16 20.00
CA ASP A 189 -11.27 -10.42 20.97
C ASP A 189 -10.44 -9.37 21.72
N ARG A 190 -11.10 -8.63 22.62
CA ARG A 190 -10.44 -7.58 23.42
C ARG A 190 -9.18 -8.09 24.14
N ALA A 191 -9.26 -9.25 24.81
CA ALA A 191 -8.14 -9.77 25.58
C ALA A 191 -6.95 -10.13 24.67
N GLY A 192 -7.21 -10.72 23.51
CA GLY A 192 -6.18 -10.99 22.51
C GLY A 192 -5.54 -9.72 21.96
N LEU A 193 -6.34 -8.69 21.67
CA LEU A 193 -5.83 -7.40 21.17
C LEU A 193 -5.02 -6.63 22.22
N GLU A 194 -5.44 -6.64 23.48
CA GLU A 194 -4.67 -6.06 24.59
C GLU A 194 -3.34 -6.81 24.79
N ALA A 195 -3.36 -8.14 24.71
CA ALA A 195 -2.15 -8.96 24.79
C ALA A 195 -1.18 -8.66 23.64
N LEU A 196 -1.68 -8.41 22.42
CA LEU A 196 -0.86 -7.97 21.29
C LEU A 196 -0.27 -6.58 21.51
N ALA A 197 -1.08 -5.62 21.98
CA ALA A 197 -0.64 -4.24 22.23
C ALA A 197 0.47 -4.15 23.28
N ALA A 198 0.51 -5.09 24.23
CA ALA A 198 1.56 -5.17 25.24
C ALA A 198 2.88 -5.82 24.74
N ARG A 199 2.93 -6.36 23.51
CA ARG A 199 4.12 -7.07 23.02
C ARG A 199 5.27 -6.12 22.65
N PRO A 200 6.51 -6.49 22.98
CA PRO A 200 7.68 -5.77 22.47
C PRO A 200 7.66 -5.72 20.93
N GLY A 201 7.90 -4.53 20.39
CA GLY A 201 7.93 -4.32 18.95
C GLY A 201 6.59 -4.00 18.29
N VAL A 202 5.45 -4.20 18.97
CA VAL A 202 4.14 -3.70 18.54
C VAL A 202 4.03 -2.22 18.88
N ARG A 203 3.73 -1.43 17.85
CA ARG A 203 3.61 0.03 17.94
C ARG A 203 2.19 0.47 18.28
N GLY A 204 1.20 -0.27 17.79
CA GLY A 204 -0.19 0.04 18.01
C GLY A 204 -1.10 -1.04 17.44
N VAL A 205 -2.27 -1.21 18.07
CA VAL A 205 -3.33 -2.11 17.63
C VAL A 205 -4.60 -1.28 17.47
N GLN A 206 -5.11 -1.19 16.25
CA GLN A 206 -6.37 -0.50 15.95
C GLN A 206 -7.44 -1.53 15.60
N ALA A 207 -8.47 -1.66 16.43
CA ALA A 207 -9.56 -2.58 16.14
C ALA A 207 -10.58 -1.92 15.20
N ALA A 208 -11.17 -2.71 14.31
CA ALA A 208 -12.31 -2.28 13.53
C ALA A 208 -13.58 -2.28 14.40
N PRO A 209 -14.62 -1.52 14.00
CA PRO A 209 -15.95 -1.64 14.59
C PRO A 209 -16.47 -3.08 14.58
N ALA A 210 -17.32 -3.42 15.55
CA ALA A 210 -17.98 -4.72 15.58
C ALA A 210 -18.85 -4.93 14.33
N GLY A 211 -18.75 -6.12 13.73
CA GLY A 211 -19.47 -6.48 12.51
C GLY A 211 -18.72 -6.18 11.21
N THR A 212 -17.58 -5.48 11.25
CA THR A 212 -16.75 -5.25 10.06
C THR A 212 -16.11 -6.54 9.55
N SER A 213 -16.28 -6.84 8.26
CA SER A 213 -15.62 -7.95 7.59
C SER A 213 -14.28 -7.53 6.93
N ALA A 214 -13.40 -8.50 6.66
CA ALA A 214 -12.08 -8.22 6.07
C ALA A 214 -12.13 -7.46 4.73
N PRO A 215 -13.07 -7.73 3.79
CA PRO A 215 -13.18 -6.96 2.55
C PRO A 215 -13.58 -5.48 2.73
N GLU A 216 -14.18 -5.12 3.86
CA GLU A 216 -14.56 -3.73 4.16
C GLU A 216 -13.38 -2.90 4.67
N LEU A 217 -12.24 -3.52 4.93
CA LEU A 217 -11.08 -2.84 5.51
C LEU A 217 -10.32 -2.04 4.45
N ALA A 218 -10.08 -0.78 4.77
CA ALA A 218 -9.22 0.13 4.06
C ALA A 218 -7.95 0.37 4.89
N LEU A 219 -6.85 -0.27 4.52
CA LEU A 219 -5.64 -0.31 5.33
C LEU A 219 -4.66 0.80 4.93
N SER A 220 -4.16 1.53 5.93
CA SER A 220 -3.16 2.58 5.79
C SER A 220 -2.19 2.53 6.97
N PRO A 221 -1.43 1.44 7.16
CA PRO A 221 -0.59 1.26 8.34
C PRO A 221 0.44 2.38 8.49
N LEU A 222 0.64 2.79 9.74
CA LEU A 222 1.72 3.67 10.16
C LEU A 222 3.06 2.98 9.90
N LEU A 223 3.87 3.57 9.04
CA LEU A 223 5.19 3.04 8.71
C LEU A 223 6.15 3.22 9.90
N PRO A 224 7.13 2.32 10.09
CA PRO A 224 8.16 2.47 11.12
C PRO A 224 8.86 3.83 11.13
N GLU A 225 9.11 4.41 9.96
CA GLU A 225 9.82 5.68 9.78
C GLU A 225 8.94 6.91 10.10
N GLN A 226 7.61 6.75 10.10
CA GLN A 226 6.66 7.82 10.44
C GLN A 226 6.58 7.98 11.96
N THR A 227 7.50 8.75 12.53
CA THR A 227 7.64 8.91 14.00
C THR A 227 6.88 10.09 14.57
N THR A 228 6.70 11.16 13.79
CA THR A 228 6.06 12.41 14.23
C THR A 228 4.73 12.64 13.51
N THR A 229 4.73 12.55 12.18
CA THR A 229 3.53 12.70 11.34
C THR A 229 3.38 11.54 10.37
N ALA A 230 2.13 11.18 10.05
CA ALA A 230 1.79 10.17 9.05
C ALA A 230 1.91 10.74 7.61
N SER A 231 3.07 11.30 7.28
CA SER A 231 3.37 11.86 5.96
C SER A 231 4.15 10.86 5.11
N PRO A 232 4.04 10.89 3.76
CA PRO A 232 4.86 10.05 2.90
C PRO A 232 6.36 10.23 3.20
N PRO A 233 7.15 9.14 3.31
CA PRO A 233 8.60 9.25 3.46
C PRO A 233 9.25 9.98 2.28
N PRO A 234 10.45 10.57 2.42
CA PRO A 234 11.19 11.12 1.28
C PRO A 234 11.42 10.09 0.15
N ASP A 235 11.44 10.54 -1.11
CA ASP A 235 11.71 9.71 -2.31
C ASP A 235 12.83 10.29 -3.21
N ASP A 236 13.92 10.72 -2.60
CA ASP A 236 15.09 11.31 -3.27
C ASP A 236 16.37 10.49 -3.06
N GLY A 237 16.25 9.29 -2.49
CA GLY A 237 17.33 8.35 -2.29
C GLY A 237 17.72 7.57 -3.56
N PRO A 238 18.96 7.04 -3.61
CA PRO A 238 19.40 6.14 -4.68
C PRO A 238 18.65 4.80 -4.61
N VAL A 239 18.31 4.23 -5.77
CA VAL A 239 17.66 2.91 -5.86
C VAL A 239 18.73 1.81 -5.80
N PRO A 240 18.63 0.82 -4.89
CA PRO A 240 19.58 -0.30 -4.79
C PRO A 240 19.49 -1.38 -5.88
#